data_AF-A0A920TN50-F1
#
_entry.id   AF-A0A920TN50-F1
#
_cell.length_a   1.000
_cell.length_b   1.000
_cell.length_c   1.000
_cell.angle_alpha   90.00
_cell.angle_beta   90.00
_cell.angle_gamma   90.00
#
_symmetry.space_group_name_H-M   'P 1'
#
loop_
_entity.id
_entity.type
_entity.pdbx_description
1 polymer ?
#
loop_
_entity_poly.entity_id
_entity_poly.type
_entity_poly.pdbx_seq_one_letter_code
_entity_poly.pdbx_strand_id
1 'polypeptide(L)'
;MNKWVDIIIPRGGKGLVKLISDEAKVPVIKHLDGICHVYLDEECDVEKAISIAVNAKTYRYGICGAMETLLVNKVIAGKILPVIAKAFEEKEIELRGCERTLEFLNISKAVEEDWVTNI
;
A
#
# COMPACT_ATOMS: atom_id res chain seq x y z
N MET A 1 29.61 -19.34 -11.88
CA MET A 1 28.47 -19.56 -10.96
C MET A 1 27.43 -20.51 -11.56
N ASN A 2 27.12 -20.43 -12.85
CA ASN A 2 26.12 -21.29 -13.54
C ASN A 2 26.48 -22.80 -13.63
N LYS A 3 27.50 -23.28 -12.91
CA LYS A 3 27.84 -24.71 -12.80
C LYS A 3 27.44 -25.31 -11.44
N TRP A 4 27.01 -24.50 -10.48
CA TRP A 4 26.79 -24.93 -9.08
C TRP A 4 25.54 -24.34 -8.42
N VAL A 5 24.99 -23.26 -8.95
CA VAL A 5 23.78 -22.61 -8.42
C VAL A 5 22.81 -22.41 -9.57
N ASP A 6 21.62 -22.99 -9.46
CA ASP A 6 20.58 -22.91 -10.48
C ASP A 6 19.63 -21.72 -10.29
N ILE A 7 19.46 -21.26 -9.04
CA ILE A 7 18.51 -20.20 -8.70
C ILE A 7 18.93 -19.43 -7.44
N ILE A 8 18.56 -18.15 -7.36
CA ILE A 8 18.73 -17.31 -6.17
C ILE A 8 17.36 -16.78 -5.71
N ILE A 9 17.11 -16.84 -4.40
CA ILE A 9 15.89 -16.30 -3.76
C ILE A 9 16.33 -15.29 -2.70
N PRO A 10 16.54 -14.01 -3.07
CA PRO A 10 16.98 -13.01 -2.10
C PRO A 10 15.86 -12.69 -1.10
N ARG A 11 16.21 -12.64 0.18
CA ARG A 11 15.34 -12.20 1.27
C ARG A 11 16.03 -11.08 2.02
N GLY A 12 15.46 -9.89 2.00
CA GLY A 12 16.03 -8.71 2.65
C GLY A 12 15.49 -7.41 2.08
N GLY A 13 16.11 -6.30 2.46
CA GLY A 13 15.71 -4.97 2.01
C GLY A 13 15.88 -4.76 0.50
N LYS A 14 15.22 -3.74 -0.03
CA LYS A 14 15.21 -3.40 -1.46
C LYS A 14 16.62 -3.29 -2.06
N GLY A 15 17.57 -2.70 -1.34
CA GLY A 15 18.96 -2.58 -1.79
C GLY A 15 19.67 -3.92 -2.02
N LEU A 16 19.45 -4.90 -1.14
CA LEU A 16 20.00 -6.26 -1.31
C LEU A 16 19.35 -6.97 -2.50
N VAL A 17 18.02 -6.88 -2.61
CA VAL A 17 17.28 -7.48 -3.72
C VAL A 17 17.70 -6.86 -5.06
N LYS A 18 17.90 -5.53 -5.11
CA LYS A 18 18.37 -4.78 -6.28
C LYS A 18 19.79 -5.21 -6.67
N LEU A 19 20.74 -5.17 -5.73
CA LEU A 19 22.12 -5.61 -5.96
C LEU A 19 22.19 -7.04 -6.52
N ILE A 20 21.49 -7.98 -5.89
CA ILE A 20 21.46 -9.38 -6.36
C ILE A 20 20.81 -9.48 -7.74
N SER A 21 19.77 -8.69 -8.01
CA SER A 21 19.11 -8.68 -9.32
C SER A 21 20.02 -8.15 -10.43
N ASP A 22 20.82 -7.13 -10.14
CA ASP A 22 21.66 -6.45 -11.11
C ASP A 22 22.92 -7.28 -11.42
N GLU A 23 23.45 -8.03 -10.45
CA GLU A 23 24.70 -8.79 -10.58
C GLU A 23 24.52 -10.29 -10.86
N ALA A 24 23.35 -10.87 -10.60
CA ALA A 24 23.14 -12.31 -10.74
C ALA A 24 23.27 -12.79 -12.19
N LYS A 25 24.05 -13.86 -12.37
CA LYS A 25 24.23 -14.56 -13.66
C LYS A 25 23.31 -15.78 -13.83
N VAL A 26 22.45 -16.02 -12.84
CA VAL A 26 21.50 -17.14 -12.72
C VAL A 26 20.10 -16.58 -12.44
N PRO A 27 19.02 -17.29 -12.77
CA PRO A 27 17.65 -16.83 -12.50
C PRO A 27 17.42 -16.43 -11.03
N VAL A 28 16.69 -15.33 -10.84
CA VAL A 28 16.35 -14.78 -9.52
C VAL A 28 14.84 -14.75 -9.33
N ILE A 29 14.33 -15.38 -8.27
CA ILE A 29 12.93 -15.24 -7.84
C ILE A 29 12.88 -14.21 -6.72
N LYS A 30 12.20 -13.09 -6.98
CA LYS A 30 12.05 -11.98 -6.04
C LYS A 30 10.60 -11.49 -6.02
N HIS A 31 10.23 -10.81 -4.95
CA HIS A 31 9.00 -10.02 -4.94
C HIS A 31 9.28 -8.61 -5.48
N LEU A 32 8.27 -8.01 -6.13
CA LEU A 32 8.28 -6.62 -6.56
C LEU A 32 8.06 -5.66 -5.37
N ASP A 33 8.16 -4.37 -5.64
CA ASP A 33 7.80 -3.32 -4.70
C ASP A 33 6.33 -3.45 -4.27
N GLY A 34 6.13 -3.55 -2.96
CA GLY A 34 4.83 -3.80 -2.35
C GLY A 34 3.95 -2.57 -2.25
N ILE A 35 3.50 -2.02 -3.38
CA ILE A 35 2.53 -0.91 -3.40
C ILE A 35 1.13 -1.51 -3.58
N CYS A 36 0.50 -1.84 -2.45
CA CYS A 36 -0.83 -2.44 -2.47
C CYS A 36 -1.93 -1.38 -2.44
N HIS A 37 -2.93 -1.57 -3.29
CA HIS A 37 -4.10 -0.71 -3.37
C HIS A 37 -5.35 -1.47 -2.90
N VAL A 38 -6.22 -0.80 -2.17
CA VAL A 38 -7.58 -1.30 -1.90
C VAL A 38 -8.57 -0.36 -2.57
N TYR A 39 -9.53 -0.91 -3.29
CA TYR A 39 -10.61 -0.16 -3.89
C TYR A 39 -11.94 -0.52 -3.24
N LEU A 40 -12.68 0.49 -2.80
CA LEU A 40 -14.03 0.36 -2.24
C LEU A 40 -15.05 0.84 -3.28
N ASP A 41 -15.79 -0.11 -3.83
CA ASP A 41 -16.84 0.13 -4.83
C ASP A 41 -18.17 0.54 -4.19
N GLU A 42 -19.05 1.21 -4.96
CA GLU A 42 -20.35 1.69 -4.47
C GLU A 42 -21.30 0.58 -4.00
N GLU A 43 -21.18 -0.63 -4.54
CA GLU A 43 -22.01 -1.77 -4.15
C GLU A 43 -21.43 -2.55 -2.94
N CYS A 44 -20.34 -2.08 -2.34
CA CYS A 44 -19.71 -2.77 -1.21
C CYS A 44 -20.59 -2.77 0.04
N ASP A 45 -20.50 -3.86 0.81
CA ASP A 45 -20.96 -3.87 2.20
C ASP A 45 -20.10 -2.90 3.02
N VAL A 46 -20.71 -1.83 3.53
CA VAL A 46 -20.02 -0.72 4.18
C VAL A 46 -19.21 -1.17 5.40
N GLU A 47 -19.76 -2.05 6.23
CA GLU A 47 -19.08 -2.50 7.44
C GLU A 47 -17.88 -3.39 7.10
N LYS A 48 -18.05 -4.30 6.14
CA LYS A 48 -16.95 -5.14 5.67
C LYS A 48 -15.87 -4.30 4.98
N ALA A 49 -16.25 -3.32 4.17
CA ALA A 49 -15.33 -2.43 3.47
C ALA A 49 -14.43 -1.66 4.44
N ILE A 50 -15.02 -1.09 5.50
CA ILE A 50 -14.27 -0.40 6.55
C ILE A 50 -13.31 -1.37 7.26
N SER A 51 -13.80 -2.55 7.65
CA SER A 51 -12.99 -3.56 8.33
C SER A 51 -11.78 -4.00 7.49
N ILE A 52 -12.02 -4.28 6.19
CA ILE A 52 -10.97 -4.67 5.24
C ILE A 52 -9.96 -3.55 5.04
N ALA A 53 -10.40 -2.32 4.80
CA ALA A 53 -9.50 -1.18 4.57
C ALA A 53 -8.59 -0.92 5.79
N VAL A 54 -9.15 -0.93 7.00
CA VAL A 54 -8.39 -0.73 8.24
C VAL A 54 -7.41 -1.88 8.45
N ASN A 55 -7.85 -3.12 8.29
CA ASN A 55 -6.98 -4.28 8.47
C ASN A 55 -5.85 -4.33 7.44
N ALA A 56 -6.13 -3.97 6.18
CA ALA A 56 -5.15 -3.98 5.10
C ALA A 56 -3.95 -3.06 5.38
N LYS A 57 -4.14 -1.94 6.09
CA LYS A 57 -3.01 -1.09 6.53
C LYS A 57 -2.39 -1.55 7.85
N THR A 58 -3.21 -2.03 8.78
CA THR A 58 -2.83 -2.10 10.21
C THR A 58 -2.50 -3.50 10.71
N TYR A 59 -2.77 -4.55 9.93
CA TYR A 59 -2.50 -5.93 10.35
C TYR A 59 -1.02 -6.16 10.68
N ARG A 60 -0.11 -5.67 9.84
CA ARG A 60 1.33 -5.71 10.09
C ARG A 60 2.03 -4.61 9.30
N TYR A 61 2.65 -3.67 10.02
CA TYR A 61 3.44 -2.62 9.39
C TYR A 61 4.74 -3.19 8.78
N GLY A 62 5.22 -2.56 7.70
CA GLY A 62 6.53 -2.87 7.11
C GLY A 62 6.62 -4.17 6.30
N ILE A 63 5.48 -4.80 5.97
CA ILE A 63 5.44 -5.88 4.97
C ILE A 63 5.09 -5.32 3.59
N CYS A 64 5.51 -6.01 2.52
CA CYS A 64 5.19 -5.63 1.14
C CYS A 64 3.71 -5.81 0.77
N GLY A 65 2.88 -6.37 1.65
CA GLY A 65 1.45 -6.59 1.41
C GLY A 65 0.53 -5.60 2.13
N ALA A 66 1.07 -4.66 2.89
CA ALA A 66 0.25 -3.66 3.56
C ALA A 66 -0.29 -2.66 2.51
N MET A 67 -1.54 -2.24 2.67
CA MET A 67 -2.13 -1.22 1.81
C MET A 67 -1.33 0.08 1.92
N GLU A 68 -1.01 0.70 0.79
CA GLU A 68 -0.43 2.04 0.73
C GLU A 68 -1.45 3.06 0.22
N THR A 69 -2.34 2.65 -0.69
CA THR A 69 -3.34 3.56 -1.27
C THR A 69 -4.74 3.01 -1.15
N LEU A 70 -5.65 3.80 -0.58
CA LEU A 70 -7.07 3.52 -0.53
C LEU A 70 -7.80 4.34 -1.60
N LEU A 71 -8.49 3.66 -2.51
CA LEU A 71 -9.34 4.24 -3.53
C LEU A 71 -10.80 4.03 -3.13
N VAL A 72 -11.62 5.08 -3.18
CA VAL A 72 -13.03 5.02 -2.76
C VAL A 72 -13.90 5.58 -3.86
N ASN A 73 -14.97 4.86 -4.21
CA ASN A 73 -15.98 5.37 -5.13
C ASN A 73 -16.61 6.65 -4.57
N LYS A 74 -16.70 7.69 -5.42
CA LYS A 74 -17.26 9.01 -5.08
C LYS A 74 -18.65 8.95 -4.45
N VAL A 75 -19.48 7.96 -4.80
CA VAL A 75 -20.86 7.84 -4.34
C VAL A 75 -20.93 7.54 -2.84
N ILE A 76 -19.99 6.73 -2.34
CA ILE A 76 -19.95 6.30 -0.93
C ILE A 76 -18.90 7.05 -0.10
N ALA A 77 -18.04 7.84 -0.76
CA ALA A 77 -16.91 8.54 -0.15
C ALA A 77 -17.31 9.35 1.09
N GLY A 78 -18.34 10.17 0.99
CA GLY A 78 -18.80 11.01 2.11
C GLY A 78 -19.31 10.23 3.32
N LYS A 79 -19.77 8.99 3.13
CA LYS A 79 -20.22 8.11 4.22
C LYS A 79 -19.06 7.37 4.88
N ILE A 80 -18.11 6.88 4.08
CA ILE A 80 -17.10 5.93 4.54
C ILE A 80 -15.80 6.61 4.97
N LEU A 81 -15.36 7.65 4.26
CA LEU A 81 -14.07 8.30 4.52
C LEU A 81 -13.95 8.83 5.97
N PRO A 82 -14.95 9.51 6.57
CA PRO A 82 -14.84 9.97 7.96
C PRO A 82 -14.65 8.83 8.97
N VAL A 83 -15.29 7.69 8.74
CA VAL A 83 -15.22 6.53 9.65
C VAL A 83 -13.85 5.86 9.56
N ILE A 84 -13.35 5.67 8.33
CA ILE A 84 -12.01 5.11 8.10
C ILE A 84 -10.94 6.06 8.65
N ALA A 85 -11.07 7.36 8.43
CA ALA A 85 -10.10 8.35 8.88
C ALA A 85 -9.95 8.34 10.41
N LYS A 86 -11.07 8.30 11.14
CA LYS A 86 -11.07 8.17 12.60
C LYS A 86 -10.37 6.88 13.07
N ALA A 87 -10.66 5.76 12.42
CA ALA A 87 -10.03 4.48 12.78
C ALA A 87 -8.51 4.46 12.53
N PHE A 88 -8.03 5.22 11.54
CA PHE A 88 -6.61 5.40 11.29
C PHE A 88 -5.95 6.40 12.24
N GLU A 89 -6.63 7.47 12.61
CA GLU A 89 -6.17 8.43 13.62
C GLU A 89 -5.98 7.76 14.99
N GLU A 90 -6.92 6.92 15.42
CA GLU A 90 -6.81 6.11 16.65
C GLU A 90 -5.61 5.15 16.66
N LYS A 91 -5.03 4.87 15.50
CA LYS A 91 -3.85 4.02 15.30
C LYS A 91 -2.60 4.81 14.92
N GLU A 92 -2.64 6.13 15.05
CA GLU A 92 -1.53 7.05 14.76
C GLU A 92 -1.04 6.97 13.30
N ILE A 93 -1.95 6.69 12.36
CA ILE A 93 -1.65 6.66 10.93
C ILE A 93 -1.83 8.04 10.32
N GLU A 94 -0.77 8.57 9.71
CA GLU A 94 -0.85 9.77 8.88
C GLU A 94 -1.61 9.47 7.59
N LEU A 95 -2.61 10.31 7.30
CA LEU A 95 -3.37 10.26 6.06
C LEU A 95 -3.02 11.43 5.15
N ARG A 96 -2.88 11.14 3.87
CA ARG A 96 -2.75 12.11 2.79
C ARG A 96 -3.84 11.89 1.77
N GLY A 97 -4.46 12.97 1.31
CA GLY A 97 -5.64 12.92 0.44
C GLY A 97 -5.48 13.75 -0.83
N CYS A 98 -6.08 13.27 -1.93
CA CYS A 98 -6.29 14.10 -3.12
C CYS A 98 -7.34 15.19 -2.84
N GLU A 99 -7.51 16.12 -3.78
CA GLU A 99 -8.45 17.25 -3.64
C GLU A 99 -9.87 16.81 -3.29
N ARG A 100 -10.36 15.73 -3.90
CA ARG A 100 -11.68 15.16 -3.61
C ARG A 100 -11.79 14.59 -2.20
N THR A 101 -10.71 14.03 -1.67
CA THR A 101 -10.69 13.51 -0.29
C THR A 101 -10.76 14.64 0.73
N LEU A 102 -10.12 15.78 0.42
CA LEU A 102 -10.10 16.97 1.28
C LEU A 102 -11.49 17.64 1.40
N GLU A 103 -12.41 17.38 0.48
CA GLU A 103 -13.81 17.80 0.61
C GLU A 103 -14.52 17.10 1.79
N PHE A 104 -14.02 15.93 2.22
CA PHE A 104 -14.63 15.14 3.29
C PHE A 104 -13.80 15.12 4.58
N LEU A 105 -12.50 15.36 4.49
CA LEU A 105 -11.54 15.17 5.59
C LEU A 105 -10.58 16.35 5.72
N ASN A 106 -10.23 16.71 6.96
CA ASN A 106 -9.18 17.69 7.24
C ASN A 106 -7.83 16.99 7.46
N ILE A 107 -7.16 16.64 6.36
CA ILE A 107 -5.87 15.93 6.35
C ILE A 107 -4.86 16.61 5.41
N SER A 108 -3.61 16.16 5.42
CA SER A 108 -2.58 16.68 4.51
C SER A 108 -2.94 16.43 3.04
N LYS A 109 -2.68 17.42 2.17
CA LYS A 109 -2.81 17.24 0.72
C LYS A 109 -1.72 16.30 0.23
N ALA A 110 -2.10 15.28 -0.53
CA ALA A 110 -1.16 14.39 -1.21
C ALA A 110 -0.46 15.12 -2.35
N VAL A 111 0.84 14.91 -2.49
CA VAL A 111 1.67 15.35 -3.62
C VAL A 111 1.98 14.17 -4.54
N GLU A 112 2.60 14.41 -5.71
CA GLU A 112 2.86 13.32 -6.66
C GLU A 112 3.73 12.21 -6.08
N GLU A 113 4.69 12.58 -5.24
CA GLU A 113 5.57 11.65 -4.55
C GLU A 113 4.84 10.74 -3.53
N ASP A 114 3.60 11.05 -3.15
CA ASP A 114 2.81 10.19 -2.27
C ASP A 114 2.13 9.04 -3.03
N TRP A 115 1.88 9.22 -4.33
CA TRP A 115 1.24 8.21 -5.18
C TRP A 115 2.24 7.24 -5.79
N VAL A 116 3.48 7.69 -5.97
CA VAL A 116 4.57 6.88 -6.50
C VAL A 116 5.64 6.73 -5.43
N THR A 117 6.05 5.50 -5.15
CA THR A 117 7.30 5.32 -4.42
C THR A 117 8.44 5.55 -5.43
N ASN A 118 9.01 6.77 -5.46
CA ASN A 118 10.25 7.02 -6.20
C ASN A 118 11.37 6.17 -5.59
N ILE A 119 11.75 5.08 -6.27
CA ILE A 119 12.93 4.26 -5.97
C ILE A 119 13.58 3.80 -7.27
#